data_AF-A0AB38EBM5-F1
#
_entry.id   AF-A0AB38EBM5-F1
#
_cell.length_a   1.000
_cell.length_b   1.000
_cell.length_c   1.000
_cell.angle_alpha   90.00
_cell.angle_beta   90.00
_cell.angle_gamma   90.00
#
_symmetry.space_group_name_H-M   'P 1'
#
loop_
_entity.id
_entity.type
_entity.pdbx_description
1 polymer ?
#
loop_
_entity_poly.entity_id
_entity_poly.type
_entity_poly.pdbx_seq_one_letter_code
_entity_poly.pdbx_strand_id
1 'polypeptide(L)' 'MAARRAVKNAKAGADDAALKTARAGVNKAKVALGERGDVWWTDGAEDFNRRQVKNTPYAQWYESLNNPQA' A
#
# COMPACT_ATOMS: atom_id res chain seq x y z
N MET A 1 16.31 -7.96 -1.99
CA MET A 1 16.45 -6.63 -1.36
C MET A 1 16.75 -6.75 0.14
N ALA A 2 17.78 -6.04 0.65
CA ALA A 2 18.18 -6.05 2.06
C ALA A 2 17.10 -5.50 3.02
N ALA A 3 16.42 -4.41 2.65
CA ALA A 3 15.35 -3.83 3.47
C ALA A 3 14.18 -4.81 3.71
N ARG A 4 13.86 -5.68 2.75
CA ARG A 4 12.84 -6.75 2.93
C ARG A 4 13.28 -7.78 3.98
N ARG A 5 14.58 -8.11 4.05
CA ARG A 5 15.13 -8.99 5.09
C ARG A 5 15.08 -8.30 6.46
N ALA A 6 15.38 -7.01 6.54
CA ALA A 6 15.27 -6.22 7.77
C ALA A 6 13.83 -6.18 8.31
N VAL A 7 12.80 -6.11 7.44
CA VAL A 7 11.39 -6.23 7.87
C VAL A 7 11.12 -7.56 8.56
N LYS A 8 11.65 -8.67 8.02
CA LYS A 8 11.50 -10.00 8.63
C LYS A 8 12.14 -10.03 10.03
N ASN A 9 13.36 -9.50 10.16
CA ASN A 9 14.08 -9.48 11.44
C ASN A 9 13.39 -8.60 12.48
N ALA A 10 12.94 -7.40 12.10
CA ALA A 10 12.24 -6.49 13.01
C ALA A 10 10.92 -7.09 13.53
N LYS A 11 10.18 -7.81 12.68
CA LYS A 11 8.99 -8.56 13.11
C LYS A 11 9.31 -9.66 14.10
N ALA A 12 10.37 -10.43 13.85
CA ALA A 12 10.79 -11.52 14.73
C ALA A 12 11.24 -11.01 16.10
N GLY A 13 11.83 -9.82 16.16
CA GLY A 13 12.25 -9.16 17.41
C GLY A 13 11.19 -8.27 18.06
N ALA A 14 9.98 -8.17 17.50
CA ALA A 14 8.92 -7.25 17.95
C ALA A 14 9.40 -5.78 18.11
N ASP A 15 10.34 -5.35 17.27
CA ASP A 15 10.91 -4.00 17.31
C ASP A 15 10.20 -3.09 16.30
N ASP A 16 9.27 -2.28 16.82
CA ASP A 16 8.46 -1.37 16.02
C ASP A 16 9.27 -0.24 15.37
N ALA A 17 10.33 0.22 16.03
CA ALA A 17 11.20 1.28 15.50
C ALA A 17 12.03 0.76 14.32
N ALA A 18 12.61 -0.43 14.46
CA ALA A 18 13.29 -1.12 13.37
C ALA A 18 12.32 -1.48 12.24
N LEU A 19 11.08 -1.88 12.56
CA LEU A 19 10.07 -2.21 11.57
C LEU A 19 9.66 -0.98 10.74
N LYS A 20 9.49 0.18 11.38
CA LYS A 20 9.20 1.45 10.70
C LYS A 20 10.33 1.82 9.74
N THR A 21 11.57 1.75 10.21
CA THR A 21 12.78 2.05 9.41
C THR A 21 12.90 1.11 8.21
N ALA A 22 12.73 -0.19 8.42
CA ALA A 22 12.81 -1.19 7.36
C ALA A 22 11.70 -1.01 6.30
N ARG A 23 10.47 -0.69 6.72
CA ARG A 23 9.35 -0.38 5.81
C ARG A 23 9.60 0.89 5.00
N ALA A 24 10.19 1.92 5.60
CA ALA A 24 10.60 3.14 4.88
C ALA A 24 11.66 2.82 3.82
N GLY A 25 12.66 1.99 4.14
CA GLY A 25 13.68 1.54 3.19
C GLY A 25 13.08 0.75 2.01
N VAL A 26 12.12 -0.14 2.27
CA VAL A 26 11.38 -0.84 1.20
C VAL A 26 10.61 0.14 0.34
N ASN A 27 9.95 1.14 0.93
CA ASN A 27 9.22 2.14 0.16
C ASN A 27 10.15 2.93 -0.78
N LYS A 28 11.28 3.43 -0.25
CA LYS A 28 12.28 4.15 -1.05
C LYS A 28 12.77 3.31 -2.22
N ALA A 29 13.07 2.03 -1.99
CA ALA A 29 13.53 1.14 -3.06
C ALA A 29 12.44 0.88 -4.11
N LYS A 30 11.18 0.71 -3.70
CA LYS A 30 10.07 0.53 -4.63
C LYS A 30 9.83 1.75 -5.51
N VAL A 31 9.93 2.95 -4.93
CA VAL A 31 9.82 4.21 -5.70
C VAL A 31 10.95 4.32 -6.71
N ALA A 32 12.19 4.05 -6.31
CA ALA A 32 13.34 4.08 -7.23
C ALA A 32 13.24 3.04 -8.37
N LEU A 33 12.53 1.93 -8.16
CA LEU A 33 12.29 0.91 -9.16
C LEU A 33 11.07 1.19 -10.05
N GLY A 34 10.29 2.25 -9.79
CA GLY A 34 9.02 2.52 -10.48
C GLY A 34 7.88 1.57 -10.11
N GLU A 35 8.05 0.70 -9.09
CA GLU A 35 6.96 -0.14 -8.57
C GLU A 35 5.90 0.67 -7.79
N ARG A 36 6.27 1.89 -7.38
CA ARG A 36 5.44 2.87 -6.67
C ARG A 36 5.83 4.26 -7.14
N GLY A 37 4.93 5.21 -6.98
CA GLY A 37 5.12 6.58 -7.43
C GLY A 37 3.85 7.05 -8.12
N ASP A 38 3.98 8.03 -8.99
CA ASP A 38 2.86 8.54 -9.77
C ASP A 38 2.20 7.43 -10.58
N VAL A 39 0.91 7.62 -10.81
CA VAL A 39 0.09 6.71 -11.57
C VAL A 39 0.54 6.69 -13.04
N TRP A 40 0.37 5.54 -13.69
CA TRP A 40 0.79 5.36 -15.08
C TRP A 40 -0.19 5.95 -16.10
N TRP A 41 -1.38 6.37 -15.66
CA TRP A 41 -2.41 7.00 -16.49
C TRP A 41 -2.32 8.53 -16.47
N THR A 42 -2.82 9.17 -17.53
CA THR A 42 -2.76 10.63 -17.74
C THR A 42 -4.13 11.27 -17.90
N ASP A 43 -5.21 10.55 -17.61
CA ASP A 43 -6.60 11.02 -17.79
C ASP A 43 -7.11 11.91 -16.64
N GLY A 44 -6.26 12.17 -15.64
CA GLY A 44 -6.59 12.99 -14.47
C GLY A 44 -7.35 12.26 -13.37
N ALA A 45 -7.57 10.94 -13.49
CA ALA A 45 -8.20 10.17 -12.41
C ALA A 45 -7.31 10.16 -11.14
N GLU A 46 -7.95 10.31 -9.98
CA GLU A 46 -7.26 10.38 -8.68
C GLU A 46 -6.65 9.03 -8.27
N ASP A 47 -5.47 9.05 -7.63
CA ASP A 47 -4.87 7.86 -7.03
C ASP A 47 -5.56 7.52 -5.69
N PHE A 48 -6.35 6.44 -5.69
CA PHE A 48 -7.00 5.91 -4.49
C PHE A 48 -6.14 4.89 -3.71
N ASN A 49 -4.88 4.68 -4.08
CA ASN A 49 -3.98 3.79 -3.36
C ASN A 49 -3.81 4.24 -1.88
N ARG A 50 -3.74 3.25 -0.97
CA ARG A 50 -3.67 3.45 0.49
C ARG A 50 -4.89 4.18 1.10
N ARG A 51 -6.00 4.34 0.39
CA ARG A 51 -7.28 4.79 0.97
C ARG A 51 -8.16 3.59 1.32
N GLN A 52 -8.99 3.73 2.36
CA GLN A 52 -10.01 2.73 2.66
C GLN A 52 -11.10 2.80 1.59
N VAL A 53 -11.61 1.66 1.12
CA VAL A 53 -12.61 1.59 0.03
C VAL A 53 -13.87 2.41 0.32
N LYS A 54 -14.30 2.49 1.57
CA LYS A 54 -15.44 3.33 2.01
C LYS A 54 -15.24 4.83 1.78
N ASN A 55 -14.00 5.27 1.60
CA ASN A 55 -13.60 6.66 1.36
C ASN A 55 -13.24 6.90 -0.12
N THR A 56 -13.66 6.02 -1.03
CA THR A 56 -13.40 6.13 -2.46
C THR A 56 -14.72 5.98 -3.23
N PRO A 57 -14.78 6.39 -4.51
CA PRO A 57 -15.95 6.16 -5.36
C PRO A 57 -16.35 4.68 -5.51
N TYR A 58 -15.47 3.76 -5.12
CA TYR A 58 -15.72 2.32 -5.18
C TYR A 58 -16.53 1.78 -3.98
N ALA A 59 -16.90 2.63 -3.01
CA ALA A 59 -17.61 2.20 -1.80
C ALA A 59 -18.89 1.41 -2.11
N GLN A 60 -19.79 1.98 -2.91
CA GLN A 60 -21.08 1.37 -3.25
C GLN A 60 -20.92 0.04 -4.01
N TRP A 61 -20.00 0.01 -4.97
CA TRP A 61 -19.68 -1.23 -5.70
C TRP A 61 -19.16 -2.30 -4.73
N TYR A 62 -18.23 -1.96 -3.84
CA TYR A 62 -17.68 -2.91 -2.88
C TYR A 62 -18.74 -3.45 -1.90
N GLU A 63 -19.66 -2.60 -1.44
CA GLU A 63 -20.79 -3.01 -0.61
C GLU A 63 -21.71 -4.00 -1.34
N SER A 64 -21.97 -3.79 -2.64
CA SER A 64 -22.79 -4.69 -3.45
C SER A 64 -22.21 -6.12 -3.56
N LEU A 65 -20.88 -6.27 -3.48
CA LEU A 65 -20.23 -7.59 -3.50
C LEU A 65 -20.49 -8.39 -2.22
N ASN A 66 -20.73 -7.71 -1.10
CA ASN A 66 -20.99 -8.34 0.19
C ASN A 66 -22.49 -8.61 0.42
N ASN A 67 -23.36 -8.06 -0.43
CA ASN A 67 -24.80 -8.28 -0.41
C ASN A 67 -25.29 -8.61 -1.84
N PRO A 68 -25.14 -9.85 -2.31
CA PRO A 68 -25.48 -10.24 -3.68
C PRO A 68 -26.99 -10.22 -4.03
N GLN A 69 -27.82 -9.59 -3.19
CA GLN A 69 -29.24 -9.33 -3.44
C GLN A 69 -29.58 -7.91 -2.93
N ALA A 70 -29.50 -6.92 -3.82
CA ALA A 70 -30.16 -5.63 -3.71
C ALA A 70 -30.66 -5.22 -5.09
#